data_AF-A0A7W0VI56-F1
#
_entry.id   AF-A0A7W0VI56-F1
#
_cell.length_a   1.000
_cell.length_b   1.000
_cell.length_c   1.000
_cell.angle_alpha   90.00
_cell.angle_beta   90.00
_cell.angle_gamma   90.00
#
_symmetry.space_group_name_H-M   'P 1'
#
loop_
_entity.id
_entity.type
_entity.pdbx_description
1 polymer ?
#
loop_
_entity_poly.entity_id
_entity_poly.type
_entity_poly.pdbx_seq_one_letter_code
_entity_poly.pdbx_strand_id
1 'polypeptide(L)'
;MRSLFVLVLALGACNTPSPSLRIRVTEGPTQSCATDDCAQVPLACQTWVGIRIIDPADRTAPFLSQCQAIQNGTDDLCAIARVELEPIPLPVDDLEVQVALFPASMITKDPMTGEDICPSNVEYDAVNGFPIENGSAPALGGRGYYRPGDEVVTVTLGCTNLELVNDPVCEGRASVRVAATVDDFDGGFVIDPNRIGVSIGAPKSKVSGGYELNPGDVTMLERTSLFPPAWGISLDAMFSSYACLAVLDDVPQSTTALTCSVAMVTDDDLSFIGIRLAKPSLDQILTSLSLAQFPSLGMTIGLVVDVDGKPVPNQTISVPPGTTIKYLSPDRMSSAGSATSGGPLGGVFVSLDAPFGTMFSTTNASPTAPRPQIGGRIDGKVSIVVLRFADEVVNP
;
A
#
# COMPACT_ATOMS: atom_id res chain seq x y z
N MET A 1 72.43 31.62 2.70
CA MET A 1 71.64 30.53 2.09
C MET A 1 70.91 29.81 3.21
N ARG A 2 69.59 30.03 3.35
CA ARG A 2 68.74 29.38 4.35
C ARG A 2 67.85 28.38 3.60
N SER A 3 68.05 27.10 3.87
CA SER A 3 67.22 26.02 3.31
C SER A 3 65.86 26.01 3.97
N LEU A 4 64.82 26.21 3.17
CA LEU A 4 63.42 26.10 3.55
C LEU A 4 63.02 24.61 3.40
N PHE A 5 62.82 23.92 4.53
CA PHE A 5 62.21 22.58 4.53
C PHE A 5 60.69 22.74 4.37
N VAL A 6 60.18 22.41 3.19
CA VAL A 6 58.74 22.28 2.95
C VAL A 6 58.31 20.91 3.44
N LEU A 7 57.64 20.87 4.60
CA LEU A 7 57.03 19.67 5.16
C LEU A 7 55.71 19.41 4.41
N VAL A 8 55.73 18.50 3.44
CA VAL A 8 54.53 18.00 2.76
C VAL A 8 53.83 17.02 3.72
N LEU A 9 52.85 17.49 4.47
CA LEU A 9 51.89 16.66 5.20
C LEU A 9 50.96 16.02 4.17
N ALA A 10 51.31 14.83 3.71
CA ALA A 10 50.40 13.96 2.99
C ALA A 10 49.33 13.46 3.98
N LEU A 11 48.23 14.21 4.09
CA LEU A 11 46.96 13.69 4.59
C LEU A 11 46.51 12.63 3.60
N GLY A 12 47.01 11.40 3.73
CA GLY A 12 46.43 10.25 3.08
C GLY A 12 44.98 10.21 3.51
N ALA A 13 44.06 10.47 2.57
CA ALA A 13 42.67 10.15 2.77
C ALA A 13 42.62 8.65 3.07
N CYS A 14 42.45 8.30 4.34
CA CYS A 14 42.25 6.92 4.76
C CYS A 14 40.91 6.51 4.16
N ASN A 15 40.93 5.98 2.93
CA ASN A 15 39.78 5.28 2.38
C ASN A 15 39.52 4.09 3.30
N THR A 16 38.50 4.21 4.16
CA THR A 16 37.99 3.08 4.91
C THR A 16 37.42 2.09 3.89
N PRO A 17 37.98 0.88 3.78
CA PRO A 17 37.44 -0.11 2.86
C PRO A 17 36.00 -0.42 3.25
N SER A 18 35.13 -0.62 2.26
CA SER A 18 33.75 -1.08 2.51
C SER A 18 33.80 -2.47 3.12
N PRO A 19 33.07 -2.72 4.22
CA PRO A 19 33.12 -4.01 4.89
C PRO A 19 32.50 -5.10 4.00
N SER A 20 33.01 -6.32 4.12
CA SER A 20 32.34 -7.50 3.56
C SER A 20 31.20 -7.96 4.48
N LEU A 21 30.18 -8.61 3.91
CA LEU A 21 29.09 -9.18 4.70
C LEU A 21 29.30 -10.67 4.96
N ARG A 22 29.06 -11.09 6.21
CA ARG A 22 28.95 -12.50 6.58
C ARG A 22 27.52 -12.77 7.01
N ILE A 23 26.82 -13.60 6.23
CA ILE A 23 25.43 -13.96 6.51
C ILE A 23 25.38 -15.21 7.40
N ARG A 24 24.49 -15.19 8.38
CA ARG A 24 24.07 -16.34 9.18
C ARG A 24 22.56 -16.46 9.15
N VAL A 25 22.05 -17.62 9.51
CA VAL A 25 20.63 -17.92 9.57
C VAL A 25 20.28 -18.30 11.01
N THR A 26 19.12 -17.88 11.52
CA THR A 26 18.74 -18.15 12.92
C THR A 26 18.15 -19.54 13.13
N GLU A 27 18.56 -20.21 14.21
CA GLU A 27 17.94 -21.43 14.75
C GLU A 27 17.10 -21.14 16.01
N GLY A 28 16.94 -19.86 16.37
CA GLY A 28 16.27 -19.45 17.60
C GLY A 28 14.76 -19.75 17.60
N PRO A 29 14.10 -19.69 18.75
CA PRO A 29 12.66 -20.01 18.87
C PRO A 29 11.72 -19.03 18.14
N THR A 30 12.24 -17.90 17.63
CA THR A 30 11.49 -16.87 16.90
C THR A 30 12.05 -16.74 15.49
N GLN A 31 11.18 -16.85 14.48
CA GLN A 31 11.55 -16.79 13.06
C GLN A 31 12.71 -17.75 12.71
N SER A 32 12.73 -18.94 13.33
CA SER A 32 13.69 -20.00 12.99
C SER A 32 13.58 -20.37 11.53
N CYS A 33 14.73 -20.53 10.92
CA CYS A 33 14.82 -21.22 9.65
C CYS A 33 14.96 -22.73 9.90
N ALA A 34 14.68 -23.54 8.88
CA ALA A 34 14.78 -25.00 9.01
C ALA A 34 16.20 -25.51 9.28
N THR A 35 17.21 -24.66 9.07
CA THR A 35 18.65 -24.96 9.11
C THR A 35 19.45 -23.66 9.31
N ASP A 36 20.62 -23.74 9.97
CA ASP A 36 21.59 -22.64 10.07
C ASP A 36 22.54 -22.53 8.88
N ASP A 37 22.57 -23.56 8.04
CA ASP A 37 23.41 -23.65 6.86
C ASP A 37 22.72 -22.93 5.68
N CYS A 38 23.29 -21.80 5.26
CA CYS A 38 22.76 -21.05 4.11
C CYS A 38 22.68 -21.89 2.83
N ALA A 39 23.52 -22.93 2.69
CA ALA A 39 23.53 -23.80 1.51
C ALA A 39 22.31 -24.73 1.47
N GLN A 40 21.63 -24.90 2.61
CA GLN A 40 20.43 -25.74 2.74
C GLN A 40 19.14 -24.93 2.71
N VAL A 41 19.22 -23.60 2.63
CA VAL A 41 18.07 -22.74 2.39
C VAL A 41 18.02 -22.47 0.89
N PRO A 42 17.17 -23.18 0.14
CA PRO A 42 17.06 -22.91 -1.29
C PRO A 42 16.60 -21.48 -1.54
N LEU A 43 16.82 -21.02 -2.76
CA LEU A 43 16.22 -19.83 -3.36
C LEU A 43 15.65 -20.27 -4.72
N ALA A 44 14.49 -20.92 -4.71
CA ALA A 44 13.86 -21.39 -5.94
C ALA A 44 13.47 -20.21 -6.86
N CYS A 45 13.07 -19.09 -6.28
CA CYS A 45 12.62 -17.89 -7.00
C CYS A 45 13.75 -16.90 -7.29
N GLN A 46 13.58 -16.10 -8.34
CA GLN A 46 14.39 -14.90 -8.51
C GLN A 46 14.18 -13.97 -7.30
N THR A 47 15.26 -13.72 -6.58
CA THR A 47 15.24 -13.05 -5.28
C THR A 47 16.13 -11.82 -5.34
N TRP A 48 15.69 -10.73 -4.71
CA TRP A 48 16.47 -9.51 -4.56
C TRP A 48 16.94 -9.39 -3.12
N VAL A 49 18.16 -8.93 -2.95
CA VAL A 49 18.68 -8.50 -1.66
C VAL A 49 18.60 -6.98 -1.57
N GLY A 50 17.98 -6.49 -0.52
CA GLY A 50 18.07 -5.12 -0.06
C GLY A 50 19.12 -5.01 1.04
N ILE A 51 20.14 -4.18 0.84
CA ILE A 51 21.18 -3.90 1.82
C ILE A 51 21.16 -2.42 2.13
N ARG A 52 21.03 -2.07 3.42
CA ARG A 52 21.08 -0.69 3.88
C ARG A 52 22.12 -0.53 4.97
N ILE A 53 22.89 0.55 4.90
CA ILE A 53 23.78 0.98 5.97
C ILE A 53 23.26 2.31 6.47
N ILE A 54 22.84 2.39 7.72
CA ILE A 54 22.17 3.57 8.28
C ILE A 54 22.80 3.99 9.61
N ASP A 55 22.68 5.26 9.93
CA ASP A 55 22.93 5.75 11.30
C ASP A 55 21.76 5.30 12.19
N PRO A 56 22.00 4.57 13.30
CA PRO A 56 20.93 4.22 14.24
C PRO A 56 20.18 5.44 14.79
N ALA A 57 20.84 6.61 14.86
CA ALA A 57 20.25 7.88 15.29
C ALA A 57 19.45 8.59 14.19
N ASP A 58 19.75 8.36 12.91
CA ASP A 58 18.98 8.86 11.76
C ASP A 58 18.73 7.76 10.72
N ARG A 59 17.59 7.07 10.89
CA ARG A 59 17.17 5.97 10.01
C ARG A 59 16.63 6.43 8.65
N THR A 60 16.45 7.74 8.45
CA THR A 60 15.81 8.29 7.24
C THR A 60 16.80 8.54 6.11
N ALA A 61 18.09 8.68 6.43
CA ALA A 61 19.15 8.99 5.48
C ALA A 61 20.20 7.85 5.45
N PRO A 62 19.96 6.76 4.70
CA PRO A 62 20.95 5.68 4.58
C PRO A 62 22.24 6.17 3.91
N PHE A 63 23.40 5.73 4.42
CA PHE A 63 24.68 5.88 3.75
C PHE A 63 24.76 5.01 2.49
N LEU A 64 24.23 3.78 2.58
CA LEU A 64 24.07 2.84 1.45
C LEU A 64 22.62 2.38 1.39
N SER A 65 22.05 2.33 0.19
CA SER A 65 20.78 1.66 -0.08
C SER A 65 20.88 0.93 -1.41
N GLN A 66 21.29 -0.33 -1.36
CA GLN A 66 21.52 -1.17 -2.52
C GLN A 66 20.39 -2.19 -2.65
N CYS A 67 19.83 -2.32 -3.85
CA CYS A 67 18.86 -3.36 -4.19
C CYS A 67 19.35 -4.12 -5.41
N GLN A 68 19.61 -5.41 -5.26
CA GLN A 68 20.23 -6.19 -6.31
C GLN A 68 19.61 -7.58 -6.41
N ALA A 69 19.36 -8.03 -7.64
CA ALA A 69 18.99 -9.41 -7.91
C ALA A 69 20.16 -10.34 -7.53
N ILE A 70 19.88 -11.36 -6.75
CA ILE A 70 20.80 -12.46 -6.50
C ILE A 70 20.88 -13.26 -7.80
N GLN A 71 22.05 -13.32 -8.43
CA GLN A 71 22.20 -14.05 -9.70
C GLN A 71 21.99 -15.54 -9.46
N ASN A 72 21.04 -16.12 -10.19
CA ASN A 72 20.74 -17.57 -10.20
C ASN A 72 21.96 -18.34 -10.72
N GLY A 73 22.87 -18.70 -9.82
CA GLY A 73 24.07 -19.50 -10.12
C GLY A 73 24.39 -20.54 -9.05
N THR A 74 23.77 -20.41 -7.87
CA THR A 74 23.76 -21.37 -6.78
C THR A 74 22.41 -21.16 -6.11
N ASP A 75 21.49 -22.10 -6.24
CA ASP A 75 20.07 -22.00 -5.85
C ASP A 75 19.86 -21.91 -4.33
N ASP A 76 20.75 -21.24 -3.59
CA ASP A 76 20.81 -21.19 -2.14
C ASP A 76 21.11 -19.78 -1.59
N LEU A 77 20.84 -19.62 -0.30
CA LEU A 77 20.99 -18.36 0.43
C LEU A 77 22.45 -17.89 0.55
N CYS A 78 23.44 -18.78 0.38
CA CYS A 78 24.85 -18.38 0.46
C CYS A 78 25.26 -17.43 -0.68
N ALA A 79 24.46 -17.35 -1.76
CA ALA A 79 24.68 -16.41 -2.85
C ALA A 79 24.70 -14.93 -2.40
N ILE A 80 24.05 -14.58 -1.28
CA ILE A 80 24.11 -13.21 -0.72
C ILE A 80 25.54 -12.78 -0.39
N ALA A 81 26.39 -13.70 0.07
CA ALA A 81 27.77 -13.37 0.43
C ALA A 81 28.63 -12.93 -0.76
N ARG A 82 28.13 -13.11 -2.00
CA ARG A 82 28.77 -12.67 -3.25
C ARG A 82 28.32 -11.28 -3.70
N VAL A 83 27.36 -10.68 -3.01
CA VAL A 83 26.86 -9.33 -3.32
C VAL A 83 27.94 -8.34 -2.90
N GLU A 84 28.59 -7.73 -3.88
CA GLU A 84 29.57 -6.68 -3.64
C GLU A 84 28.84 -5.39 -3.24
N LEU A 85 29.22 -4.82 -2.09
CA LEU A 85 28.69 -3.53 -1.67
C LEU A 85 29.30 -2.44 -2.52
N GLU A 86 28.49 -1.48 -2.96
CA GLU A 86 29.01 -0.29 -3.62
C GLU A 86 30.01 0.44 -2.72
N PRO A 87 31.19 0.82 -3.24
CA PRO A 87 32.23 1.44 -2.44
C PRO A 87 31.80 2.85 -2.03
N ILE A 88 31.40 3.00 -0.78
CA ILE A 88 31.01 4.28 -0.19
C ILE A 88 31.90 4.64 1.02
N PRO A 89 32.20 5.93 1.23
CA PRO A 89 32.88 6.36 2.44
C PRO A 89 31.92 6.26 3.63
N LEU A 90 32.27 5.42 4.60
CA LEU A 90 31.53 5.30 5.86
C LEU A 90 32.09 6.26 6.92
N PRO A 91 31.23 6.90 7.73
CA PRO A 91 31.67 7.70 8.86
C PRO A 91 32.39 6.86 9.92
N VAL A 92 33.09 7.53 10.84
CA VAL A 92 33.77 6.90 11.98
C VAL A 92 32.80 6.76 13.15
N ASP A 93 31.65 6.15 12.89
CA ASP A 93 30.57 5.92 13.85
C ASP A 93 30.06 4.47 13.76
N ASP A 94 29.35 4.02 14.80
CA ASP A 94 28.68 2.72 14.79
C ASP A 94 27.45 2.79 13.87
N LEU A 95 27.40 1.91 12.86
CA LEU A 95 26.33 1.90 11.86
C LEU A 95 25.50 0.62 11.96
N GLU A 96 24.20 0.72 11.66
CA GLU A 96 23.33 -0.44 11.52
C GLU A 96 23.34 -0.91 10.06
N VAL A 97 23.59 -2.21 9.87
CA VAL A 97 23.56 -2.87 8.56
C VAL A 97 22.33 -3.75 8.51
N GLN A 98 21.37 -3.38 7.66
CA GLN A 98 20.14 -4.12 7.44
C GLN A 98 20.25 -4.94 6.16
N VAL A 99 19.85 -6.21 6.23
CA VAL A 99 19.74 -7.10 5.08
C VAL A 99 18.32 -7.66 5.03
N ALA A 100 17.73 -7.64 3.85
CA ALA A 100 16.38 -8.15 3.60
C ALA A 100 16.33 -8.84 2.24
N LEU A 101 15.61 -9.95 2.14
CA LEU A 101 15.43 -10.72 0.91
C LEU A 101 13.98 -10.66 0.47
N PHE A 102 13.76 -10.21 -0.75
CA PHE A 102 12.45 -9.98 -1.31
C PHE A 102 12.21 -10.84 -2.54
N PRO A 103 10.99 -11.35 -2.73
CA PRO A 103 10.59 -11.88 -4.03
C PRO A 103 10.55 -10.77 -5.08
N ALA A 104 10.68 -11.15 -6.35
CA ALA A 104 10.60 -10.25 -7.50
C ALA A 104 9.36 -9.32 -7.48
N SER A 105 8.24 -9.81 -6.97
CA SER A 105 6.95 -9.09 -6.93
C SER A 105 6.95 -7.87 -6.01
N MET A 106 7.85 -7.82 -5.03
CA MET A 106 7.98 -6.68 -4.11
C MET A 106 8.95 -5.62 -4.64
N ILE A 107 9.61 -5.89 -5.77
CA ILE A 107 10.61 -4.99 -6.35
C ILE A 107 9.93 -4.03 -7.30
N THR A 108 10.14 -2.74 -7.03
CA THR A 108 9.69 -1.66 -7.91
C THR A 108 10.86 -1.18 -8.78
N LYS A 109 10.58 -0.41 -9.84
CA LYS A 109 11.64 0.24 -10.62
C LYS A 109 11.56 1.75 -10.44
N ASP A 110 12.73 2.39 -10.31
CA ASP A 110 12.82 3.84 -10.40
C ASP A 110 12.30 4.29 -11.76
N PRO A 111 11.33 5.21 -11.82
CA PRO A 111 10.72 5.63 -13.08
C PRO A 111 11.66 6.44 -13.98
N MET A 112 12.73 7.02 -13.43
CA MET A 112 13.72 7.82 -14.14
C MET A 112 14.94 6.99 -14.57
N THR A 113 15.48 6.16 -13.68
CA THR A 113 16.71 5.39 -13.95
C THR A 113 16.43 3.96 -14.42
N GLY A 114 15.26 3.41 -14.10
CA GLY A 114 14.90 2.01 -14.36
C GLY A 114 15.56 1.01 -13.41
N GLU A 115 16.31 1.50 -12.42
CA GLU A 115 16.99 0.69 -11.39
C GLU A 115 15.96 0.03 -10.47
N ASP A 116 16.31 -1.14 -9.96
CA ASP A 116 15.44 -1.88 -9.04
C ASP A 116 15.46 -1.23 -7.65
N ILE A 117 14.30 -1.05 -7.04
CA ILE A 117 14.10 -0.47 -5.72
C ILE A 117 13.43 -1.51 -4.81
N CYS A 118 14.15 -1.90 -3.77
CA CYS A 118 13.67 -2.80 -2.72
C CYS A 118 12.84 -2.00 -1.70
N PRO A 119 11.84 -2.63 -1.04
CA PRO A 119 11.11 -2.00 0.06
C PRO A 119 12.04 -1.43 1.14
N SER A 120 11.88 -0.16 1.48
CA SER A 120 12.73 0.56 2.44
C SER A 120 12.11 0.72 3.83
N ASN A 121 10.84 0.33 3.98
CA ASN A 121 10.06 0.42 5.21
C ASN A 121 10.03 -0.89 6.01
N VAL A 122 11.04 -1.75 5.86
CA VAL A 122 11.18 -2.95 6.69
C VAL A 122 11.43 -2.52 8.14
N GLU A 123 10.55 -2.93 9.03
CA GLU A 123 10.70 -2.72 10.47
C GLU A 123 11.39 -3.94 11.09
N TYR A 124 12.34 -3.70 12.00
CA TYR A 124 13.07 -4.76 12.68
C TYR A 124 12.82 -4.70 14.19
N ASP A 125 12.43 -5.83 14.78
CA ASP A 125 12.18 -5.95 16.21
C ASP A 125 13.41 -5.54 17.02
N ALA A 126 13.21 -4.72 18.06
CA ALA A 126 14.28 -4.13 18.85
C ALA A 126 15.13 -5.17 19.61
N VAL A 127 14.55 -6.33 19.95
CA VAL A 127 15.15 -7.34 20.82
C VAL A 127 15.93 -8.39 20.02
N ASN A 128 15.31 -8.97 19.00
CA ASN A 128 15.93 -10.04 18.22
C ASN A 128 16.59 -9.57 16.92
N GLY A 129 16.25 -8.37 16.44
CA GLY A 129 16.82 -7.80 15.22
C GLY A 129 16.30 -8.41 13.91
N PHE A 130 15.20 -9.17 13.97
CA PHE A 130 14.54 -9.74 12.79
C PHE A 130 13.36 -8.88 12.33
N PRO A 131 12.90 -9.03 11.07
CA PRO A 131 11.77 -8.28 10.54
C PRO A 131 10.48 -8.50 11.33
N ILE A 132 9.73 -7.43 11.56
CA ILE A 132 8.37 -7.50 12.10
C ILE A 132 7.43 -7.90 10.96
N GLU A 133 6.61 -8.93 11.19
CA GLU A 133 5.62 -9.41 10.22
C GLU A 133 4.57 -8.32 9.93
N ASN A 134 4.68 -7.72 8.75
CA ASN A 134 3.79 -6.70 8.21
C ASN A 134 3.74 -6.80 6.68
N GLY A 135 2.97 -5.93 6.02
CA GLY A 135 2.81 -5.95 4.55
C GLY A 135 4.08 -5.65 3.74
N SER A 136 5.20 -5.30 4.39
CA SER A 136 6.51 -5.08 3.75
C SER A 136 7.59 -5.99 4.32
N ALA A 137 7.20 -7.00 5.10
CA ALA A 137 8.14 -7.95 5.66
C ALA A 137 8.79 -8.77 4.52
N PRO A 138 10.13 -8.86 4.50
CA PRO A 138 10.84 -9.69 3.53
C PRO A 138 10.61 -11.17 3.81
N ALA A 139 11.02 -12.04 2.89
CA ALA A 139 11.05 -13.49 3.09
C ALA A 139 12.04 -13.88 4.20
N LEU A 140 13.22 -13.25 4.18
CA LEU A 140 14.23 -13.32 5.22
C LEU A 140 14.77 -11.92 5.50
N GLY A 141 15.18 -11.65 6.74
CA GLY A 141 15.90 -10.42 7.02
C GLY A 141 16.57 -10.41 8.38
N GLY A 142 17.47 -9.47 8.58
CA GLY A 142 18.09 -9.23 9.86
C GLY A 142 18.89 -7.94 9.88
N ARG A 143 19.40 -7.59 11.05
CA ARG A 143 20.33 -6.47 11.22
C ARG A 143 21.59 -6.87 11.97
N GLY A 144 22.70 -6.25 11.58
CA GLY A 144 23.98 -6.29 12.27
C GLY A 144 24.50 -4.88 12.51
N TYR A 145 25.67 -4.77 13.14
CA TYR A 145 26.29 -3.48 13.43
C TYR A 145 27.73 -3.46 12.90
N TYR A 146 28.04 -2.44 12.12
CA TYR A 146 29.39 -2.09 11.70
C TYR A 146 30.01 -1.16 12.74
N ARG A 147 31.26 -1.43 13.12
CA ARG A 147 32.09 -0.51 13.88
C ARG A 147 33.23 0.02 13.00
N PRO A 148 33.71 1.25 13.23
CA PRO A 148 34.80 1.80 12.44
C PRO A 148 36.04 0.90 12.41
N GLY A 149 36.41 0.45 11.20
CA GLY A 149 37.54 -0.44 10.97
C GLY A 149 37.20 -1.94 10.87
N ASP A 150 35.93 -2.32 11.02
CA ASP A 150 35.51 -3.70 10.77
C ASP A 150 35.66 -4.06 9.28
N GLU A 151 36.42 -5.13 9.00
CA GLU A 151 36.53 -5.68 7.63
C GLU A 151 35.32 -6.55 7.25
N VAL A 152 34.59 -7.06 8.25
CA VAL A 152 33.48 -8.00 8.09
C VAL A 152 32.35 -7.65 9.06
N VAL A 153 31.13 -7.47 8.54
CA VAL A 153 29.92 -7.32 9.36
C VAL A 153 29.12 -8.61 9.30
N THR A 154 28.78 -9.18 10.46
CA THR A 154 27.94 -10.38 10.53
C THR A 154 26.48 -9.99 10.71
N VAL A 155 25.60 -10.49 9.83
CA VAL A 155 24.14 -10.29 9.91
C VAL A 155 23.47 -11.66 10.01
N THR A 156 22.69 -11.86 11.08
CA THR A 156 21.88 -13.07 11.26
C THR A 156 20.48 -12.82 10.72
N LEU A 157 20.02 -13.64 9.78
CA LEU A 157 18.71 -13.53 9.15
C LEU A 157 17.69 -14.41 9.87
N GLY A 158 16.54 -13.82 10.19
CA GLY A 158 15.31 -14.51 10.56
C GLY A 158 14.50 -14.87 9.33
N CYS A 159 13.84 -16.04 9.38
CA CYS A 159 12.90 -16.49 8.35
C CYS A 159 11.49 -16.02 8.72
N THR A 160 11.04 -14.96 8.06
CA THR A 160 9.68 -14.46 8.22
C THR A 160 8.71 -15.31 7.41
N ASN A 161 8.98 -15.49 6.11
CA ASN A 161 8.21 -16.37 5.24
C ASN A 161 9.10 -16.89 4.09
N LEU A 162 9.67 -18.09 4.27
CA LEU A 162 10.55 -18.71 3.28
C LEU A 162 9.82 -19.06 1.97
N GLU A 163 8.51 -19.30 2.00
CA GLU A 163 7.74 -19.70 0.82
C GLU A 163 7.79 -18.62 -0.26
N LEU A 164 7.89 -17.34 0.13
CA LEU A 164 8.03 -16.21 -0.80
C LEU A 164 9.23 -16.35 -1.76
N VAL A 165 10.31 -17.03 -1.36
CA VAL A 165 11.51 -17.21 -2.18
C VAL A 165 11.78 -18.67 -2.55
N ASN A 166 10.98 -19.61 -2.04
CA ASN A 166 11.17 -21.05 -2.21
C ASN A 166 10.02 -21.80 -2.88
N ASP A 167 8.92 -21.12 -3.18
CA ASP A 167 7.85 -21.76 -3.92
C ASP A 167 8.36 -22.21 -5.32
N PRO A 168 8.30 -23.52 -5.65
CA PRO A 168 8.79 -24.05 -6.92
C PRO A 168 8.05 -23.50 -8.14
N VAL A 169 6.84 -22.97 -7.95
CA VAL A 169 6.10 -22.33 -9.04
C VAL A 169 6.75 -20.97 -9.39
N CYS A 170 7.59 -20.42 -8.51
CA CYS A 170 8.21 -19.10 -8.67
C CYS A 170 7.20 -17.99 -9.02
N GLU A 171 5.91 -18.27 -8.81
CA GLU A 171 4.75 -17.40 -8.89
C GLU A 171 4.73 -16.51 -7.65
N GLY A 172 5.90 -16.05 -7.18
CA GLY A 172 5.99 -15.02 -6.15
C GLY A 172 5.25 -13.74 -6.54
N ARG A 173 4.76 -13.63 -7.77
CA ARG A 173 3.56 -12.87 -8.11
C ARG A 173 2.33 -13.68 -7.69
N ALA A 174 1.98 -13.70 -6.40
CA ALA A 174 0.67 -14.20 -5.99
C ALA A 174 -0.35 -13.50 -6.90
N SER A 175 -0.94 -14.26 -7.82
CA SER A 175 -1.81 -13.66 -8.81
C SER A 175 -3.07 -13.27 -8.04
N VAL A 176 -3.25 -11.98 -7.80
CA VAL A 176 -4.41 -11.52 -7.06
C VAL A 176 -5.59 -11.57 -8.02
N ARG A 177 -6.53 -12.46 -7.75
CA ARG A 177 -7.77 -12.52 -8.52
C ARG A 177 -8.67 -11.40 -8.04
N VAL A 178 -8.95 -10.46 -8.92
CA VAL A 178 -9.90 -9.38 -8.68
C VAL A 178 -11.25 -9.78 -9.23
N ALA A 179 -12.28 -9.72 -8.41
CA ALA A 179 -13.68 -9.82 -8.80
C ALA A 179 -14.41 -8.55 -8.38
N ALA A 180 -15.28 -8.04 -9.24
CA ALA A 180 -16.00 -6.80 -9.00
C ALA A 180 -17.45 -6.87 -9.50
N THR A 181 -18.35 -6.30 -8.72
CA THR A 181 -19.68 -5.86 -9.19
C THR A 181 -19.74 -4.34 -9.10
N VAL A 182 -20.74 -3.73 -9.75
CA VAL A 182 -20.98 -2.29 -9.67
C VAL A 182 -22.46 -2.06 -9.33
N ASP A 183 -22.70 -1.28 -8.29
CA ASP A 183 -24.02 -0.78 -7.90
C ASP A 183 -24.18 0.68 -8.32
N ASP A 184 -25.43 1.11 -8.53
CA ASP A 184 -25.74 2.52 -8.82
C ASP A 184 -25.89 3.29 -7.51
N PHE A 185 -25.25 4.47 -7.42
CA PHE A 185 -25.26 5.29 -6.20
C PHE A 185 -26.68 5.66 -5.72
N ASP A 186 -27.63 5.79 -6.65
CA ASP A 186 -29.01 6.18 -6.33
C ASP A 186 -29.94 4.99 -6.10
N GLY A 187 -29.42 3.75 -6.13
CA GLY A 187 -30.13 2.54 -5.73
C GLY A 187 -31.32 2.15 -6.63
N GLY A 188 -31.49 2.80 -7.78
CA GLY A 188 -32.74 2.74 -8.55
C GLY A 188 -32.61 2.31 -10.02
N PHE A 189 -31.40 2.16 -10.55
CA PHE A 189 -31.19 1.93 -11.98
C PHE A 189 -30.36 0.68 -12.26
N VAL A 190 -30.84 -0.09 -13.24
CA VAL A 190 -30.01 -1.12 -13.87
C VAL A 190 -28.88 -0.41 -14.60
N ILE A 191 -27.66 -0.67 -14.17
CA ILE A 191 -26.46 -0.15 -14.83
C ILE A 191 -26.38 -0.77 -16.22
N ASP A 192 -26.19 0.07 -17.24
CA ASP A 192 -25.78 -0.39 -18.56
C ASP A 192 -24.26 -0.65 -18.54
N PRO A 193 -23.81 -1.91 -18.51
CA PRO A 193 -22.41 -2.26 -18.38
C PRO A 193 -21.57 -1.85 -19.60
N ASN A 194 -22.19 -1.49 -20.73
CA ASN A 194 -21.48 -0.98 -21.90
C ASN A 194 -21.18 0.52 -21.81
N ARG A 195 -21.72 1.20 -20.78
CA ARG A 195 -21.55 2.64 -20.57
C ARG A 195 -20.69 2.96 -19.35
N ILE A 196 -19.98 1.97 -18.82
CA ILE A 196 -19.04 2.17 -17.74
C ILE A 196 -17.70 1.49 -18.03
N GLY A 197 -16.61 2.17 -17.67
CA GLY A 197 -15.31 1.56 -17.51
C GLY A 197 -15.11 1.13 -16.07
N VAL A 198 -14.59 -0.09 -15.87
CA VAL A 198 -14.23 -0.60 -14.54
C VAL A 198 -12.75 -0.94 -14.56
N SER A 199 -12.00 -0.38 -13.62
CA SER A 199 -10.56 -0.65 -13.45
C SER A 199 -10.19 -0.75 -11.99
N ILE A 200 -9.01 -1.31 -11.70
CA ILE A 200 -8.47 -1.47 -10.36
C ILE A 200 -7.06 -0.87 -10.30
N GLY A 201 -6.71 -0.21 -9.19
CA GLY A 201 -5.37 0.30 -8.95
C GLY A 201 -5.17 0.78 -7.51
N ALA A 202 -3.93 1.12 -7.16
CA ALA A 202 -3.59 1.68 -5.85
C ALA A 202 -3.27 3.17 -5.95
N PRO A 203 -3.91 4.05 -5.17
CA PRO A 203 -3.51 5.45 -5.10
C PRO A 203 -2.08 5.57 -4.58
N LYS A 204 -1.28 6.41 -5.21
CA LYS A 204 0.11 6.70 -4.85
C LYS A 204 0.19 8.05 -4.13
N SER A 205 1.05 8.12 -3.13
CA SER A 205 1.36 9.40 -2.46
C SER A 205 2.13 10.31 -3.42
N LYS A 206 1.80 11.60 -3.45
CA LYS A 206 2.53 12.61 -4.21
C LYS A 206 3.61 13.25 -3.35
N VAL A 207 4.72 13.64 -3.98
CA VAL A 207 5.78 14.44 -3.34
C VAL A 207 5.24 15.77 -2.80
N SER A 208 4.28 16.39 -3.49
CA SER A 208 3.61 17.62 -3.04
C SER A 208 2.64 17.43 -1.88
N GLY A 209 2.47 16.21 -1.39
CA GLY A 209 1.40 15.80 -0.49
C GLY A 209 0.10 15.44 -1.21
N GLY A 210 -0.72 14.64 -0.54
CA GLY A 210 -1.96 14.06 -1.08
C GLY A 210 -1.72 12.77 -1.84
N TYR A 211 -2.79 12.25 -2.46
CA TYR A 211 -2.77 11.00 -3.20
C TYR A 211 -3.34 11.20 -4.60
N GLU A 212 -2.80 10.46 -5.57
CA GLU A 212 -3.32 10.41 -6.93
C GLU A 212 -3.46 8.96 -7.41
N LEU A 213 -4.40 8.75 -8.33
CA LEU A 213 -4.52 7.50 -9.07
C LEU A 213 -4.50 7.84 -10.56
N ASN A 214 -3.32 7.68 -11.18
CA ASN A 214 -3.12 8.02 -12.57
C ASN A 214 -3.77 6.98 -13.49
N PRO A 215 -4.26 7.38 -14.69
CA PRO A 215 -4.80 6.43 -15.66
C PRO A 215 -3.81 5.34 -16.10
N GLY A 216 -2.50 5.60 -16.02
CA GLY A 216 -1.47 4.60 -16.32
C GLY A 216 -1.19 3.62 -15.18
N ASP A 217 -1.70 3.89 -13.98
CA ASP A 217 -1.51 3.08 -12.77
C ASP A 217 -2.72 2.17 -12.47
N VAL A 218 -3.68 2.09 -13.40
CA VAL A 218 -4.88 1.24 -13.27
C VAL A 218 -4.90 0.15 -14.33
N THR A 219 -5.46 -1.00 -13.97
CA THR A 219 -5.71 -2.11 -14.90
C THR A 219 -7.21 -2.20 -15.15
N MET A 220 -7.62 -2.16 -16.43
CA MET A 220 -9.03 -2.36 -16.81
C MET A 220 -9.45 -3.78 -16.52
N LEU A 221 -10.61 -3.94 -15.87
CA LEU A 221 -11.18 -5.26 -15.60
C LEU A 221 -12.01 -5.73 -16.80
N GLU A 222 -11.91 -7.02 -17.11
CA GLU A 222 -12.71 -7.64 -18.17
C GLU A 222 -14.09 -8.01 -17.62
N ARG A 223 -15.12 -7.92 -18.46
CA ARG A 223 -16.45 -8.34 -18.07
C ARG A 223 -16.52 -9.87 -18.04
N THR A 224 -16.72 -10.44 -16.86
CA THR A 224 -16.76 -11.89 -16.62
C THR A 224 -18.18 -12.45 -16.61
N SER A 225 -19.19 -11.62 -16.35
CA SER A 225 -20.61 -12.00 -16.38
C SER A 225 -21.47 -10.97 -17.10
N LEU A 226 -22.49 -11.44 -17.83
CA LEU A 226 -23.46 -10.57 -18.49
C LEU A 226 -24.60 -10.16 -17.56
N PHE A 227 -25.11 -11.07 -16.72
CA PHE A 227 -26.26 -10.81 -15.84
C PHE A 227 -26.22 -11.69 -14.56
N PRO A 228 -26.13 -11.09 -13.35
CA PRO A 228 -25.80 -9.68 -13.13
C PRO A 228 -24.42 -9.36 -13.72
N PRO A 229 -24.18 -8.11 -14.18
CA PRO A 229 -22.90 -7.74 -14.74
C PRO A 229 -21.81 -7.83 -13.66
N ALA A 230 -20.71 -8.49 -14.01
CA ALA A 230 -19.54 -8.61 -13.15
C ALA A 230 -18.27 -8.46 -13.98
N TRP A 231 -17.21 -8.03 -13.31
CA TRP A 231 -15.89 -7.83 -13.88
C TRP A 231 -14.85 -8.57 -13.08
N GLY A 232 -13.72 -8.89 -13.72
CA GLY A 232 -12.60 -9.48 -13.03
C GLY A 232 -11.38 -9.67 -13.92
N ILE A 233 -10.27 -9.95 -13.27
CA ILE A 233 -8.98 -10.27 -13.89
C ILE A 233 -8.10 -10.96 -12.85
N SER A 234 -7.08 -11.70 -13.28
CA SER A 234 -5.98 -12.12 -12.40
C SER A 234 -4.82 -11.17 -12.62
N LEU A 235 -4.33 -10.55 -11.54
CA LEU A 235 -3.21 -9.62 -11.59
C LEU A 235 -1.95 -10.25 -11.06
N ASP A 236 -0.89 -10.15 -11.84
CA ASP A 236 0.49 -10.45 -11.47
C ASP A 236 1.09 -9.45 -10.45
N ALA A 237 0.29 -8.50 -9.96
CA ALA A 237 0.72 -7.39 -9.12
C ALA A 237 0.04 -7.44 -7.75
N MET A 238 0.83 -7.27 -6.70
CA MET A 238 0.32 -7.10 -5.34
C MET A 238 0.01 -5.63 -5.07
N PHE A 239 -1.07 -5.40 -4.32
CA PHE A 239 -1.38 -4.09 -3.76
C PHE A 239 -0.66 -3.96 -2.42
N SER A 240 0.19 -2.94 -2.26
CA SER A 240 1.06 -2.81 -1.07
C SER A 240 0.33 -2.38 0.20
N SER A 241 -0.84 -1.74 0.08
CA SER A 241 -1.61 -1.27 1.24
C SER A 241 -3.09 -1.10 0.94
N TYR A 242 -3.42 -0.60 -0.27
CA TYR A 242 -4.79 -0.32 -0.67
C TYR A 242 -5.02 -0.76 -2.11
N ALA A 243 -6.24 -1.18 -2.37
CA ALA A 243 -6.75 -1.42 -3.71
C ALA A 243 -8.05 -0.65 -3.87
N CYS A 244 -8.18 0.10 -4.96
CA CYS A 244 -9.34 0.92 -5.28
C CYS A 244 -9.93 0.50 -6.61
N LEU A 245 -11.21 0.12 -6.57
CA LEU A 245 -12.00 -0.12 -7.76
C LEU A 245 -12.50 1.23 -8.30
N ALA A 246 -12.09 1.54 -9.52
CA ALA A 246 -12.45 2.75 -10.25
C ALA A 246 -13.60 2.46 -11.22
N VAL A 247 -14.67 3.23 -11.09
CA VAL A 247 -15.85 3.19 -11.96
C VAL A 247 -15.96 4.54 -12.67
N LEU A 248 -15.87 4.53 -14.00
CA LEU A 248 -16.00 5.71 -14.84
C LEU A 248 -17.23 5.58 -15.73
N ASP A 249 -18.14 6.54 -15.65
CA ASP A 249 -19.32 6.62 -16.52
C ASP A 249 -18.92 7.16 -17.90
N ASP A 250 -19.40 6.56 -18.98
CA ASP A 250 -19.13 6.99 -20.37
C ASP A 250 -20.07 8.15 -20.75
N VAL A 251 -19.92 9.26 -20.02
CA VAL A 251 -20.59 10.53 -20.29
C VAL A 251 -19.58 11.67 -20.23
N PRO A 252 -19.72 12.71 -21.06
CA PRO A 252 -18.81 13.85 -21.01
C PRO A 252 -18.74 14.45 -19.61
N GLN A 253 -17.51 14.74 -19.17
CA GLN A 253 -17.22 15.37 -17.86
C GLN A 253 -17.69 14.53 -16.65
N SER A 254 -17.79 13.21 -16.80
CA SER A 254 -17.93 12.30 -15.66
C SER A 254 -16.69 12.37 -14.75
N THR A 255 -16.91 12.21 -13.46
CA THR A 255 -15.82 12.02 -12.48
C THR A 255 -15.73 10.53 -12.14
N THR A 256 -14.54 9.96 -12.19
CA THR A 256 -14.32 8.57 -11.75
C THR A 256 -14.61 8.43 -10.26
N ALA A 257 -15.47 7.48 -9.93
CA ALA A 257 -15.77 7.07 -8.56
C ALA A 257 -14.84 5.93 -8.12
N LEU A 258 -14.31 6.02 -6.91
CA LEU A 258 -13.37 5.06 -6.35
C LEU A 258 -13.95 4.42 -5.09
N THR A 259 -14.03 3.10 -5.04
CA THR A 259 -14.31 2.35 -3.81
C THR A 259 -13.05 1.61 -3.40
N CYS A 260 -12.54 1.88 -2.21
CA CYS A 260 -11.24 1.39 -1.76
C CYS A 260 -11.34 0.46 -0.56
N SER A 261 -10.47 -0.54 -0.51
CA SER A 261 -10.28 -1.41 0.65
C SER A 261 -8.80 -1.45 1.04
N VAL A 262 -8.52 -1.86 2.28
CA VAL A 262 -7.19 -2.37 2.62
C VAL A 262 -6.97 -3.61 1.77
N ALA A 263 -5.84 -3.69 1.10
CA ALA A 263 -5.40 -4.93 0.46
C ALA A 263 -4.30 -5.51 1.32
N MET A 264 -4.51 -6.69 1.88
CA MET A 264 -3.45 -7.40 2.59
C MET A 264 -2.67 -8.26 1.59
N VAL A 265 -1.37 -8.42 1.82
CA VAL A 265 -0.46 -9.18 0.94
C VAL A 265 -0.89 -10.65 0.80
N THR A 266 -1.68 -11.17 1.74
CA THR A 266 -2.16 -12.55 1.77
C THR A 266 -3.50 -12.77 1.08
N ASP A 267 -4.14 -11.71 0.57
CA ASP A 267 -5.46 -11.85 -0.06
C ASP A 267 -5.28 -12.30 -1.52
N ASP A 268 -5.37 -13.61 -1.75
CA ASP A 268 -5.33 -14.19 -3.10
C ASP A 268 -6.54 -13.77 -3.95
N ASP A 269 -7.65 -13.43 -3.30
CA ASP A 269 -8.91 -12.98 -3.91
C ASP A 269 -9.31 -11.61 -3.35
N LEU A 270 -9.40 -10.59 -4.21
CA LEU A 270 -10.00 -9.31 -3.90
C LEU A 270 -11.38 -9.18 -4.52
N SER A 271 -12.41 -9.08 -3.66
CA SER A 271 -13.79 -8.86 -4.09
C SER A 271 -14.24 -7.44 -3.79
N PHE A 272 -14.66 -6.70 -4.82
CA PHE A 272 -15.15 -5.33 -4.72
C PHE A 272 -16.62 -5.19 -5.08
N ILE A 273 -17.29 -4.24 -4.42
CA ILE A 273 -18.54 -3.66 -4.90
C ILE A 273 -18.25 -2.20 -5.21
N GLY A 274 -18.10 -1.88 -6.49
CA GLY A 274 -17.91 -0.51 -6.96
C GLY A 274 -19.22 0.25 -6.98
N ILE A 275 -19.13 1.57 -6.92
CA ILE A 275 -20.30 2.43 -7.00
C ILE A 275 -20.19 3.35 -8.20
N ARG A 276 -21.15 3.26 -9.12
CA ARG A 276 -21.31 4.22 -10.21
C ARG A 276 -21.98 5.48 -9.64
N LEU A 277 -21.26 6.61 -9.70
CA LEU A 277 -21.84 7.93 -9.42
C LEU A 277 -22.19 8.63 -10.73
N ALA A 278 -23.48 8.70 -11.05
CA ALA A 278 -23.94 9.42 -12.24
C ALA A 278 -23.64 10.92 -12.13
N LYS A 279 -23.27 11.55 -13.25
CA LYS A 279 -22.98 13.00 -13.31
C LYS A 279 -24.09 13.88 -12.71
N PRO A 280 -25.40 13.68 -13.00
CA PRO A 280 -26.45 14.51 -12.41
C PRO A 280 -26.48 14.46 -10.88
N SER A 281 -26.19 13.29 -10.31
CA SER A 281 -26.17 13.07 -8.86
C SER A 281 -24.98 13.77 -8.22
N LEU A 282 -23.82 13.75 -8.87
CA LEU A 282 -22.67 14.55 -8.45
C LEU A 282 -22.95 16.05 -8.55
N ASP A 283 -23.57 16.53 -9.64
CA ASP A 283 -23.89 17.94 -9.84
C ASP A 283 -24.85 18.47 -8.74
N GLN A 284 -25.83 17.66 -8.31
CA GLN A 284 -26.69 17.96 -7.16
C GLN A 284 -25.88 18.10 -5.87
N ILE A 285 -24.99 17.14 -5.60
CA ILE A 285 -24.13 17.18 -4.42
C ILE A 285 -23.22 18.41 -4.42
N LEU A 286 -22.57 18.73 -5.54
CA LEU A 286 -21.75 19.93 -5.67
C LEU A 286 -22.56 21.21 -5.43
N THR A 287 -23.79 21.28 -5.98
CA THR A 287 -24.72 22.39 -5.76
C THR A 287 -25.07 22.56 -4.28
N SER A 288 -25.36 21.46 -3.56
CA SER A 288 -25.67 21.49 -2.13
C SER A 288 -24.52 22.00 -1.25
N LEU A 289 -23.29 21.87 -1.75
CA LEU A 289 -22.06 22.32 -1.10
C LEU A 289 -21.64 23.72 -1.55
N SER A 290 -22.42 24.36 -2.43
CA SER A 290 -22.08 25.63 -3.08
C SER A 290 -20.76 25.58 -3.86
N LEU A 291 -20.46 24.44 -4.48
CA LEU A 291 -19.27 24.25 -5.32
C LEU A 291 -19.67 24.34 -6.80
N ALA A 292 -19.03 25.26 -7.53
CA ALA A 292 -19.28 25.44 -8.96
C ALA A 292 -18.65 24.34 -9.83
N GLN A 293 -17.63 23.66 -9.32
CA GLN A 293 -16.91 22.60 -10.02
C GLN A 293 -16.40 21.55 -9.04
N PHE A 294 -16.08 20.36 -9.56
CA PHE A 294 -15.48 19.30 -8.77
C PHE A 294 -14.11 19.74 -8.20
N PRO A 295 -13.83 19.55 -6.90
CA PRO A 295 -12.54 19.92 -6.32
C PRO A 295 -11.38 19.14 -6.95
N SER A 296 -10.30 19.84 -7.33
CA SER A 296 -9.13 19.20 -7.93
C SER A 296 -8.43 18.21 -6.99
N LEU A 297 -8.48 18.44 -5.68
CA LEU A 297 -7.96 17.52 -4.66
C LEU A 297 -8.87 16.30 -4.41
N GLY A 298 -10.01 16.20 -5.09
CA GLY A 298 -11.01 15.18 -4.83
C GLY A 298 -11.89 15.46 -3.62
N MET A 299 -12.78 14.53 -3.34
CA MET A 299 -13.69 14.56 -2.18
C MET A 299 -14.14 13.14 -1.82
N THR A 300 -14.68 12.97 -0.61
CA THR A 300 -15.34 11.73 -0.20
C THR A 300 -16.84 11.94 -0.13
N ILE A 301 -17.60 11.03 -0.75
CA ILE A 301 -19.04 10.94 -0.63
C ILE A 301 -19.35 9.60 0.01
N GLY A 302 -20.08 9.62 1.11
CA GLY A 302 -20.49 8.42 1.79
C GLY A 302 -21.99 8.22 1.78
N LEU A 303 -22.41 6.96 1.87
CA LEU A 303 -23.79 6.54 1.97
C LEU A 303 -23.94 5.56 3.13
N VAL A 304 -24.96 5.78 3.97
CA VAL A 304 -25.32 4.86 5.05
C VAL A 304 -26.60 4.14 4.67
N VAL A 305 -26.50 2.82 4.49
CA VAL A 305 -27.61 1.97 4.01
C VAL A 305 -27.85 0.76 4.88
N ASP A 306 -29.08 0.25 4.84
CA ASP A 306 -29.40 -1.07 5.37
C ASP A 306 -28.96 -2.19 4.42
N VAL A 307 -29.30 -3.43 4.78
CA VAL A 307 -29.04 -4.63 3.99
C VAL A 307 -29.69 -4.61 2.62
N ASP A 308 -30.85 -3.96 2.48
CA ASP A 308 -31.59 -3.80 1.22
C ASP A 308 -31.04 -2.65 0.36
N GLY A 309 -30.04 -1.89 0.86
CA GLY A 309 -29.52 -0.70 0.20
C GLY A 309 -30.37 0.55 0.42
N LYS A 310 -31.34 0.54 1.33
CA LYS A 310 -32.15 1.73 1.64
C LYS A 310 -31.41 2.64 2.62
N PRO A 311 -31.48 3.98 2.45
CA PRO A 311 -30.81 4.90 3.35
C PRO A 311 -31.28 4.82 4.82
N VAL A 312 -30.33 4.81 5.76
CA VAL A 312 -30.60 4.78 7.20
C VAL A 312 -30.52 6.21 7.78
N PRO A 313 -31.63 6.75 8.33
CA PRO A 313 -31.63 8.08 8.94
C PRO A 313 -30.94 8.11 10.31
N ASN A 314 -30.66 9.33 10.78
CA ASN A 314 -30.17 9.64 12.13
C ASN A 314 -28.83 8.97 12.48
N GLN A 315 -28.01 8.67 11.48
CA GLN A 315 -26.66 8.14 11.67
C GLN A 315 -25.65 9.27 11.68
N THR A 316 -24.76 9.22 12.66
CA THR A 316 -23.62 10.13 12.78
C THR A 316 -22.34 9.39 12.42
N ILE A 317 -21.53 10.01 11.57
CA ILE A 317 -20.28 9.44 11.09
C ILE A 317 -19.15 9.81 12.06
N SER A 318 -18.42 8.79 12.50
CA SER A 318 -17.18 8.92 13.23
C SER A 318 -16.02 8.99 12.25
N VAL A 319 -15.15 9.98 12.45
CA VAL A 319 -13.90 10.20 11.71
C VAL A 319 -12.81 10.67 12.68
N PRO A 320 -11.52 10.52 12.32
CA PRO A 320 -10.42 11.07 13.11
C PRO A 320 -10.52 12.60 13.29
N PRO A 321 -9.96 13.14 14.39
CA PRO A 321 -9.91 14.59 14.60
C PRO A 321 -9.30 15.34 13.40
N GLY A 322 -9.87 16.50 13.07
CA GLY A 322 -9.43 17.33 11.94
C GLY A 322 -10.11 17.01 10.60
N THR A 323 -10.96 15.99 10.54
CA THR A 323 -11.83 15.72 9.38
C THR A 323 -13.25 16.25 9.64
N THR A 324 -13.85 16.89 8.64
CA THR A 324 -15.23 17.40 8.72
C THR A 324 -16.21 16.57 7.90
N ILE A 325 -17.44 16.45 8.41
CA ILE A 325 -18.55 15.77 7.75
C ILE A 325 -19.70 16.76 7.55
N LYS A 326 -20.21 16.82 6.32
CA LYS A 326 -21.44 17.51 5.96
C LYS A 326 -22.48 16.48 5.55
N TYR A 327 -23.65 16.50 6.17
CA TYR A 327 -24.77 15.65 5.79
C TYR A 327 -25.61 16.36 4.73
N LEU A 328 -26.22 15.61 3.82
CA LEU A 328 -27.09 16.18 2.79
C LEU A 328 -28.57 15.90 3.08
N SER A 329 -29.44 16.82 2.68
CA SER A 329 -30.88 16.62 2.69
C SER A 329 -31.28 15.47 1.75
N PRO A 330 -32.48 14.87 1.91
CA PRO A 330 -32.89 13.74 1.07
C PRO A 330 -32.93 14.08 -0.41
N ASP A 331 -33.25 15.33 -0.79
CA ASP A 331 -33.23 15.80 -2.17
C ASP A 331 -31.82 16.23 -2.65
N ARG A 332 -30.82 16.18 -1.77
CA ARG A 332 -29.44 16.63 -2.00
C ARG A 332 -29.34 18.06 -2.54
N MET A 333 -30.30 18.91 -2.17
CA MET A 333 -30.30 20.33 -2.55
C MET A 333 -29.73 21.24 -1.45
N SER A 334 -29.52 20.70 -0.26
CA SER A 334 -29.03 21.46 0.89
C SER A 334 -28.21 20.57 1.85
N SER A 335 -27.45 21.19 2.74
CA SER A 335 -26.88 20.48 3.88
C SER A 335 -28.00 20.11 4.86
N ALA A 336 -28.09 18.83 5.23
CA ALA A 336 -28.85 18.40 6.39
C ALA A 336 -28.13 18.80 7.70
N GLY A 337 -28.79 18.57 8.83
CA GLY A 337 -28.28 18.89 10.17
C GLY A 337 -27.04 18.07 10.56
N SER A 338 -27.01 17.55 11.79
CA SER A 338 -25.83 16.88 12.33
C SER A 338 -25.75 15.37 12.07
N ALA A 339 -26.69 14.79 11.32
CA ALA A 339 -26.80 13.35 11.06
C ALA A 339 -27.41 13.07 9.68
N THR A 340 -27.35 11.81 9.23
CA THR A 340 -27.94 11.39 7.97
C THR A 340 -29.46 11.61 7.94
N SER A 341 -29.96 12.02 6.78
CA SER A 341 -31.38 12.20 6.52
C SER A 341 -32.04 10.88 6.06
N GLY A 342 -33.37 10.75 6.23
CA GLY A 342 -34.13 9.59 5.74
C GLY A 342 -34.67 9.79 4.32
N GLY A 343 -35.41 8.81 3.82
CA GLY A 343 -36.01 8.85 2.47
C GLY A 343 -35.14 8.19 1.40
N PRO A 344 -35.64 8.09 0.15
CA PRO A 344 -35.05 7.24 -0.89
C PRO A 344 -33.65 7.68 -1.36
N LEU A 345 -33.32 8.96 -1.19
CA LEU A 345 -32.03 9.55 -1.59
C LEU A 345 -31.26 10.12 -0.37
N GLY A 346 -31.73 9.81 0.85
CA GLY A 346 -31.09 10.19 2.11
C GLY A 346 -29.81 9.40 2.40
N GLY A 347 -29.36 9.40 3.65
CA GLY A 347 -28.18 8.61 4.05
C GLY A 347 -26.83 9.17 3.60
N VAL A 348 -26.82 10.28 2.85
CA VAL A 348 -25.60 10.82 2.22
C VAL A 348 -24.85 11.76 3.17
N PHE A 349 -23.52 11.58 3.21
CA PHE A 349 -22.59 12.49 3.84
C PHE A 349 -21.41 12.81 2.91
N VAL A 350 -20.71 13.91 3.18
CA VAL A 350 -19.59 14.38 2.38
C VAL A 350 -18.45 14.85 3.29
N SER A 351 -17.22 14.56 2.89
CA SER A 351 -16.01 15.21 3.43
C SER A 351 -15.18 15.81 2.29
N LEU A 352 -14.74 17.05 2.50
CA LEU A 352 -13.86 17.79 1.57
C LEU A 352 -12.41 17.86 2.05
N ASP A 353 -12.13 17.38 3.26
CA ASP A 353 -10.83 17.54 3.92
C ASP A 353 -10.22 16.22 4.40
N ALA A 354 -10.99 15.12 4.45
CA ALA A 354 -10.49 13.80 4.80
C ALA A 354 -9.24 13.42 3.97
N PRO A 355 -8.08 13.18 4.58
CA PRO A 355 -6.94 12.59 3.88
C PRO A 355 -7.30 11.18 3.41
N PHE A 356 -6.72 10.72 2.29
CA PHE A 356 -6.87 9.32 1.88
C PHE A 356 -6.33 8.37 2.96
N GLY A 357 -7.00 7.22 3.13
CA GLY A 357 -6.78 6.29 4.24
C GLY A 357 -7.62 6.62 5.48
N THR A 358 -8.49 7.63 5.43
CA THR A 358 -9.41 7.93 6.54
C THR A 358 -10.43 6.79 6.69
N MET A 359 -10.54 6.25 7.90
CA MET A 359 -11.57 5.30 8.28
C MET A 359 -12.86 6.05 8.64
N PHE A 360 -13.96 5.67 8.00
CA PHE A 360 -15.30 6.17 8.28
C PHE A 360 -16.11 5.06 8.93
N SER A 361 -16.83 5.37 10.01
CA SER A 361 -17.74 4.44 10.68
C SER A 361 -18.95 5.18 11.24
N THR A 362 -19.95 4.47 11.75
CA THR A 362 -21.09 5.08 12.46
C THR A 362 -20.82 5.11 13.96
N THR A 363 -21.19 6.19 14.67
CA THR A 363 -21.00 6.26 16.14
C THR A 363 -22.04 5.49 16.93
N ASN A 364 -23.19 5.17 16.33
CA ASN A 364 -24.24 4.42 17.00
C ASN A 364 -23.79 2.97 17.13
N ALA A 365 -23.42 2.57 18.34
CA ALA A 365 -23.06 1.19 18.64
C ALA A 365 -24.30 0.31 18.44
N SER A 366 -24.32 -0.43 17.33
CA SER A 366 -25.27 -1.51 17.06
C SER A 366 -24.48 -2.79 16.85
N PRO A 367 -24.97 -3.97 17.29
CA PRO A 367 -24.40 -5.26 16.89
C PRO A 367 -24.32 -5.42 15.36
N THR A 368 -25.23 -4.75 14.65
CA THR A 368 -25.31 -4.72 13.18
C THR A 368 -24.56 -3.54 12.57
N ALA A 369 -23.79 -2.79 13.35
CA ALA A 369 -23.10 -1.60 12.86
C ALA A 369 -22.21 -1.94 11.65
N PRO A 370 -22.20 -1.08 10.63
CA PRO A 370 -21.39 -1.28 9.44
C PRO A 370 -19.91 -1.40 9.81
N ARG A 371 -19.20 -2.29 9.10
CA ARG A 371 -17.74 -2.34 9.19
C ARG A 371 -17.17 -0.99 8.74
N PRO A 372 -16.16 -0.43 9.45
CA PRO A 372 -15.49 0.77 9.01
C PRO A 372 -14.95 0.62 7.58
N GLN A 373 -15.06 1.69 6.80
CA GLN A 373 -14.66 1.74 5.39
C GLN A 373 -13.63 2.84 5.16
N ILE A 374 -12.80 2.68 4.14
CA ILE A 374 -11.75 3.64 3.80
C ILE A 374 -12.25 4.62 2.74
N GLY A 375 -11.91 5.89 2.93
CA GLY A 375 -12.03 6.90 1.89
C GLY A 375 -10.98 7.99 2.02
N GLY A 376 -11.33 9.16 1.51
CA GLY A 376 -10.52 10.38 1.57
C GLY A 376 -10.23 10.97 0.19
N ARG A 377 -9.45 12.04 0.18
CA ARG A 377 -9.10 12.82 -1.01
C ARG A 377 -8.08 12.12 -1.90
N ILE A 378 -8.48 11.88 -3.15
CA ILE A 378 -7.62 11.45 -4.25
C ILE A 378 -7.82 12.44 -5.40
N ASP A 379 -6.73 12.98 -5.95
CA ASP A 379 -6.76 14.05 -6.94
C ASP A 379 -7.68 13.76 -8.14
N GLY A 380 -8.66 14.66 -8.35
CA GLY A 380 -9.62 14.60 -9.45
C GLY A 380 -10.55 13.38 -9.40
N LYS A 381 -10.68 12.71 -8.26
CA LYS A 381 -11.51 11.52 -8.06
C LYS A 381 -12.48 11.72 -6.91
N VAL A 382 -13.63 11.05 -6.98
CA VAL A 382 -14.56 10.95 -5.86
C VAL A 382 -14.38 9.60 -5.18
N SER A 383 -14.00 9.60 -3.90
CA SER A 383 -13.97 8.38 -3.10
C SER A 383 -15.37 8.12 -2.56
N ILE A 384 -15.91 6.92 -2.81
CA ILE A 384 -17.22 6.48 -2.36
C ILE A 384 -17.06 5.53 -1.18
N VAL A 385 -17.74 5.87 -0.08
CA VAL A 385 -17.77 5.09 1.16
C VAL A 385 -19.19 4.56 1.40
N VAL A 386 -19.39 3.24 1.43
CA VAL A 386 -20.71 2.66 1.72
C VAL A 386 -20.69 1.96 3.06
N LEU A 387 -21.39 2.54 4.03
CA LEU A 387 -21.58 1.97 5.36
C LEU A 387 -22.87 1.17 5.39
N ARG A 388 -22.77 -0.13 5.13
CA ARG A 388 -23.90 -1.06 5.08
C ARG A 388 -24.09 -1.79 6.42
N PHE A 389 -25.25 -1.64 7.04
CA PHE A 389 -25.61 -2.42 8.22
C PHE A 389 -25.76 -3.90 7.85
N ALA A 390 -25.31 -4.79 8.73
CA ALA A 390 -25.49 -6.23 8.57
C ALA A 390 -26.94 -6.62 8.94
N ASP A 391 -27.40 -7.78 8.43
CA ASP A 391 -28.62 -8.40 8.95
C ASP A 391 -28.45 -8.63 10.45
N GLU A 392 -29.52 -8.41 11.23
CA GLU A 392 -29.54 -8.98 12.57
C GLU A 392 -29.37 -10.49 12.41
N VAL A 393 -28.24 -11.01 12.88
CA VAL A 393 -28.08 -12.46 13.01
C VAL A 393 -29.11 -12.89 14.05
N VAL A 394 -30.28 -13.31 13.56
CA VAL A 394 -31.29 -13.95 14.40
C VAL A 394 -30.65 -15.26 14.85
N ASN A 395 -30.05 -15.26 16.03
CA ASN A 395 -29.59 -16.48 16.67
C ASN A 395 -30.83 -17.38 16.83
N PRO A 396 -30.82 -18.59 16.23
CA PRO A 396 -32.00 -19.46 16.19
C PRO A 396 -32.45 -19.94 17.57
#